data_AF-A0A3B0TYD5-F1
#
_entry.id   AF-A0A3B0TYD5-F1
#
_cell.length_a   1.000
_cell.length_b   1.000
_cell.length_c   1.000
_cell.angle_alpha   90.00
_cell.angle_beta   90.00
_cell.angle_gamma   90.00
#
_symmetry.space_group_name_H-M   'P 1'
#
loop_
_entity.id
_entity.type
_entity.pdbx_description
1 polymer ?
#
loop_
_entity_poly.entity_id
_entity_poly.type
_entity_poly.pdbx_seq_one_letter_code
_entity_poly.pdbx_strand_id
1 'polypeptide(L)'
;MSSHPSFRVAHGSKSVAAFLNNSNNPSPIASSCDLAPNSARSGSIHLTNWQGGTGKFYPVDEIGLKDFTLSDTSIYLLVLNNRAVWIGGASDLIEDSFSRSQFRQAIKLATAAYKIPCPRHEYQRVGLISDLLAGHLNPKSFAA
;
A
#
# COMPACT_ATOMS: atom_id res chain seq x y z
N MET A 1 -40.68 21.54 -28.15
CA MET A 1 -39.71 20.59 -27.58
C MET A 1 -38.34 21.25 -27.68
N SER A 2 -37.84 21.81 -26.57
CA SER A 2 -36.49 22.41 -26.53
C SER A 2 -35.86 22.09 -25.18
N SER A 3 -34.90 21.18 -25.21
CA SER A 3 -34.15 20.69 -24.05
C SER A 3 -33.04 21.66 -23.70
N HIS A 4 -33.06 22.18 -22.49
CA HIS A 4 -31.91 22.82 -21.84
C HIS A 4 -31.49 21.93 -20.65
N PRO A 5 -30.28 21.36 -20.63
CA PRO A 5 -29.71 20.82 -19.39
C PRO A 5 -29.05 21.96 -18.61
N SER A 6 -29.66 22.31 -17.47
CA SER A 6 -29.08 23.23 -16.49
C SER A 6 -27.79 22.65 -15.89
N PHE A 7 -26.74 23.46 -15.99
CA PHE A 7 -25.44 23.30 -15.37
C PHE A 7 -25.57 23.33 -13.83
N ARG A 8 -24.96 22.37 -13.12
CA ARG A 8 -24.70 22.48 -11.68
C ARG A 8 -23.21 22.26 -11.42
N VAL A 9 -22.54 23.32 -10.97
CA VAL A 9 -21.17 23.27 -10.41
C VAL A 9 -21.23 23.47 -8.90
N ALA A 10 -20.45 22.62 -8.24
CA ALA A 10 -19.86 22.61 -6.89
C ALA A 10 -20.25 23.68 -5.86
N HIS A 11 -20.41 23.25 -4.59
CA HIS A 11 -19.42 23.41 -3.52
C HIS A 11 -20.06 23.04 -2.18
N GLY A 12 -19.40 22.18 -1.40
CA GLY A 12 -19.93 21.72 -0.12
C GLY A 12 -18.91 21.02 0.76
N SER A 13 -17.69 21.56 0.83
CA SER A 13 -16.67 21.15 1.80
C SER A 13 -17.07 21.61 3.19
N LYS A 14 -17.44 20.68 4.09
CA LYS A 14 -17.46 20.91 5.53
C LYS A 14 -17.11 19.63 6.27
N SER A 15 -15.86 19.51 6.71
CA SER A 15 -15.60 18.98 8.04
C SER A 15 -14.31 19.59 8.57
N VAL A 16 -14.47 20.52 9.49
CA VAL A 16 -13.43 21.23 10.22
C VAL A 16 -12.97 20.29 11.32
N ALA A 17 -11.73 19.82 11.23
CA ALA A 17 -11.08 19.08 12.31
C ALA A 17 -10.87 20.02 13.51
N ALA A 18 -11.48 19.67 14.63
CA ALA A 18 -11.24 20.31 15.90
C ALA A 18 -9.86 19.89 16.43
N PHE A 19 -8.94 20.85 16.46
CA PHE A 19 -7.71 20.82 17.23
C PHE A 19 -8.04 21.13 18.69
N LEU A 20 -7.76 20.20 19.62
CA LEU A 20 -7.32 20.56 20.96
C LEU A 20 -6.18 19.64 21.42
N ASN A 21 -5.08 20.32 21.67
CA ASN A 21 -3.82 19.92 22.26
C ASN A 21 -4.02 19.50 23.73
N ASN A 22 -3.45 18.39 24.18
CA ASN A 22 -3.17 18.20 25.61
C ASN A 22 -1.89 17.39 25.82
N SER A 23 -0.83 18.13 26.10
CA SER A 23 0.46 17.65 26.60
C SER A 23 0.32 17.24 28.06
N ASN A 24 0.61 15.99 28.42
CA ASN A 24 1.04 15.62 29.77
C ASN A 24 1.80 14.29 29.77
N ASN A 25 3.09 14.37 30.05
CA ASN A 25 3.94 13.26 30.49
C ASN A 25 4.54 13.73 31.84
N PRO A 26 4.67 12.86 32.86
CA PRO A 26 5.99 12.30 33.12
C PRO A 26 6.05 10.84 33.65
N SER A 27 6.87 10.03 32.96
CA SER A 27 7.93 9.13 33.47
C SER A 27 7.53 7.82 34.21
N PRO A 28 8.49 6.92 34.57
CA PRO A 28 8.60 5.61 33.92
C PRO A 28 8.43 4.43 34.90
N ILE A 29 7.82 3.34 34.45
CA ILE A 29 7.95 2.05 35.14
C ILE A 29 8.49 1.00 34.17
N ALA A 30 9.75 0.64 34.41
CA ALA A 30 10.36 -0.56 33.86
C ALA A 30 9.63 -1.77 34.45
N SER A 31 8.95 -2.53 33.60
CA SER A 31 8.53 -3.89 33.92
C SER A 31 9.28 -4.81 32.99
N SER A 32 10.24 -5.52 33.58
CA SER A 32 10.96 -6.62 32.96
C SER A 32 9.96 -7.70 32.53
N CYS A 33 9.90 -7.93 31.21
CA CYS A 33 9.45 -9.19 30.66
C CYS A 33 10.64 -9.76 29.90
N ASP A 34 11.47 -10.51 30.61
CA ASP A 34 12.35 -11.53 30.04
C ASP A 34 11.53 -12.43 29.12
N LEU A 35 11.63 -12.17 27.81
CA LEU A 35 11.30 -13.10 26.76
C LEU A 35 12.56 -13.25 25.91
N ALA A 36 13.00 -14.49 25.83
CA ALA A 36 14.19 -14.99 25.15
C ALA A 36 14.53 -14.26 23.83
N PRO A 37 15.81 -14.26 23.39
CA PRO A 37 16.15 -13.92 22.03
C PRO A 37 15.50 -14.99 21.13
N ASN A 38 14.25 -14.75 20.75
CA ASN A 38 13.58 -15.54 19.75
C ASN A 38 14.40 -15.29 18.51
N SER A 39 15.26 -16.26 18.18
CA SER A 39 16.16 -16.27 17.04
C SER A 39 15.46 -15.54 15.92
N ALA A 40 15.86 -14.28 15.71
CA ALA A 40 15.42 -13.49 14.59
C ALA A 40 15.96 -14.29 13.41
N ARG A 41 15.13 -15.21 12.93
CA ARG A 41 15.33 -15.93 11.70
C ARG A 41 15.45 -14.77 10.75
N SER A 42 16.69 -14.46 10.38
CA SER A 42 17.01 -13.58 9.28
C SER A 42 16.43 -14.28 8.07
N GLY A 43 15.11 -14.19 7.93
CA GLY A 43 14.42 -14.46 6.69
C GLY A 43 15.10 -13.52 5.74
N SER A 44 15.87 -14.08 4.82
CA SER A 44 16.50 -13.33 3.75
C SER A 44 15.43 -12.40 3.20
N ILE A 45 15.52 -11.10 3.51
CA ILE A 45 14.66 -10.11 2.88
C ILE A 45 15.22 -10.08 1.47
N HIS A 46 14.60 -10.84 0.57
CA HIS A 46 14.89 -10.77 -0.85
C HIS A 46 14.40 -9.41 -1.33
N LEU A 47 15.24 -8.40 -1.11
CA LEU A 47 15.08 -7.06 -1.65
C LEU A 47 15.08 -7.22 -3.16
N THR A 48 13.87 -7.19 -3.70
CA THR A 48 13.61 -7.17 -5.13
C THR A 48 13.23 -5.73 -5.47
N ASN A 49 13.53 -5.31 -6.68
CA ASN A 49 13.21 -3.94 -7.10
C ASN A 49 12.03 -3.95 -8.05
N TRP A 50 11.06 -3.08 -7.81
CA TRP A 50 10.04 -2.73 -8.80
C TRP A 50 10.53 -1.55 -9.62
N GLN A 51 10.54 -1.69 -10.95
CA GLN A 51 10.82 -0.56 -11.84
C GLN A 51 9.50 0.05 -12.28
N GLY A 52 9.22 1.29 -11.86
CA GLY A 52 8.05 2.05 -12.30
C GLY A 52 8.10 2.42 -13.78
N GLY A 53 6.96 2.83 -14.35
CA GLY A 53 6.86 3.26 -15.75
C GLY A 53 7.72 4.47 -16.09
N THR A 54 7.99 5.34 -15.11
CA THR A 54 8.93 6.47 -15.21
C THR A 54 10.40 6.06 -15.15
N GLY A 55 10.69 4.78 -14.89
CA GLY A 55 12.04 4.25 -14.73
C GLY A 55 12.60 4.33 -13.30
N LYS A 56 11.84 4.86 -12.34
CA LYS A 56 12.21 4.87 -10.92
C LYS A 56 12.21 3.45 -10.35
N PHE A 57 13.11 3.18 -9.41
CA PHE A 57 13.17 1.92 -8.70
C PHE A 57 12.58 2.06 -7.30
N TYR A 58 11.72 1.12 -6.94
CA TYR A 58 11.11 1.02 -5.63
C TYR A 58 11.55 -0.29 -4.99
N PRO A 59 12.18 -0.26 -3.81
CA PRO A 59 12.44 -1.49 -3.06
C PRO A 59 11.09 -2.10 -2.67
N VAL A 60 10.95 -3.40 -2.89
CA VAL A 60 9.74 -4.14 -2.53
C VAL A 60 10.09 -5.33 -1.65
N ASP A 61 9.25 -5.55 -0.64
CA ASP A 61 9.34 -6.75 0.18
C ASP A 61 8.37 -7.80 -0.36
N GLU A 62 8.86 -8.99 -0.66
CA GLU A 62 8.00 -10.11 -1.02
C GLU A 62 7.20 -10.59 0.21
N ILE A 63 5.91 -10.85 0.00
CA ILE A 63 5.00 -11.40 1.00
C ILE A 63 4.51 -12.75 0.50
N GLY A 64 4.59 -13.77 1.35
CA GLY A 64 3.96 -15.06 1.09
C GLY A 64 2.44 -14.90 0.96
N LEU A 65 1.87 -15.41 -0.14
CA LEU A 65 0.41 -15.32 -0.40
C LEU A 65 -0.45 -15.95 0.70
N LYS A 66 0.10 -16.92 1.47
CA LYS A 66 -0.60 -17.57 2.59
C LYS A 66 -0.66 -16.70 3.84
N ASP A 67 0.30 -15.80 4.02
CA ASP A 67 0.43 -14.89 5.18
C ASP A 67 -0.01 -13.46 4.84
N PHE A 68 -0.70 -13.30 3.70
CA PHE A 68 -1.05 -12.00 3.14
C PHE A 68 -2.05 -11.26 4.03
N THR A 69 -1.54 -10.26 4.75
CA THR A 69 -2.34 -9.37 5.60
C THR A 69 -2.20 -7.93 5.13
N LEU A 70 -3.33 -7.29 4.87
CA LEU A 70 -3.39 -5.90 4.45
C LEU A 70 -3.35 -4.97 5.66
N SER A 71 -2.70 -3.82 5.49
CA SER A 71 -2.63 -2.73 6.46
C SER A 71 -2.83 -1.40 5.74
N ASP A 72 -3.20 -0.36 6.48
CA ASP A 72 -3.35 0.99 5.93
C ASP A 72 -2.01 1.73 5.75
N THR A 73 -0.91 1.14 6.22
CA THR A 73 0.43 1.77 6.17
C THR A 73 1.24 1.38 4.94
N SER A 74 0.73 0.45 4.13
CA SER A 74 1.45 -0.13 2.99
C SER A 74 0.55 -0.22 1.77
N ILE A 75 1.17 -0.11 0.60
CA ILE A 75 0.57 -0.43 -0.69
C ILE A 75 1.05 -1.83 -1.07
N TYR A 76 0.12 -2.64 -1.53
CA TYR A 76 0.37 -4.03 -1.88
C TYR A 76 0.23 -4.20 -3.39
N LEU A 77 1.09 -5.05 -3.95
CA LEU A 77 1.10 -5.41 -5.36
C LEU A 77 0.86 -6.90 -5.46
N LEU A 78 -0.20 -7.30 -6.17
CA LEU A 78 -0.39 -8.68 -6.59
C LEU A 78 0.19 -8.84 -7.99
N VAL A 79 1.08 -9.83 -8.16
CA VAL A 79 1.91 -9.96 -9.35
C VAL A 79 1.62 -11.26 -10.08
N LEU A 80 1.49 -11.14 -11.40
CA LEU A 80 1.45 -12.26 -12.35
C LEU A 80 2.41 -11.93 -13.49
N ASN A 81 3.32 -12.85 -13.83
CA ASN A 81 4.29 -12.68 -14.92
C ASN A 81 5.08 -11.35 -14.81
N ASN A 82 5.58 -11.02 -13.62
CA ASN A 82 6.31 -9.78 -13.30
C ASN A 82 5.54 -8.47 -13.51
N ARG A 83 4.21 -8.53 -13.69
CA ARG A 83 3.35 -7.35 -13.80
C ARG A 83 2.33 -7.31 -12.68
N ALA A 84 1.96 -6.10 -12.28
CA ALA A 84 0.94 -5.91 -11.27
C ALA A 84 -0.43 -6.16 -11.90
N VAL A 85 -1.18 -7.11 -11.35
CA VAL A 85 -2.58 -7.37 -11.72
C VAL A 85 -3.56 -6.66 -10.79
N TRP A 86 -3.07 -6.22 -9.63
CA TRP A 86 -3.79 -5.36 -8.70
C TRP A 86 -2.79 -4.59 -7.83
N ILE A 87 -3.11 -3.34 -7.52
CA ILE A 87 -2.33 -2.47 -6.62
C ILE A 87 -3.31 -1.74 -5.70
N GLY A 88 -3.06 -1.78 -4.38
CA GLY A 88 -3.90 -1.06 -3.42
C GLY A 88 -3.53 -1.31 -1.96
N GLY A 89 -4.17 -0.57 -1.06
CA GLY A 89 -4.10 -0.74 0.39
C GLY A 89 -5.40 -1.33 0.96
N ALA A 90 -5.43 -1.51 2.29
CA ALA A 90 -6.63 -2.00 2.98
C ALA A 90 -7.82 -1.06 2.80
N SER A 91 -7.61 0.26 2.86
CA SER A 91 -8.66 1.26 2.69
C SER A 91 -9.34 1.18 1.31
N ASP A 92 -8.58 0.90 0.24
CA ASP A 92 -9.14 0.76 -1.11
C ASP A 92 -10.12 -0.44 -1.19
N LEU A 93 -9.89 -1.50 -0.42
CA LEU A 93 -10.82 -2.62 -0.33
C LEU A 93 -12.04 -2.29 0.53
N ILE A 94 -11.93 -1.39 1.51
CA ILE A 94 -13.07 -1.03 2.35
C ILE A 94 -14.01 -0.08 1.60
N GLU A 95 -13.41 0.92 0.95
CA GLU A 95 -14.12 2.06 0.36
C GLU A 95 -14.63 1.78 -1.06
N ASP A 96 -13.88 1.00 -1.87
CA ASP A 96 -14.23 0.77 -3.27
C ASP A 96 -14.68 -0.68 -3.54
N SER A 97 -15.92 -0.84 -4.00
CA SER A 97 -16.47 -2.14 -4.42
C SER A 97 -15.81 -2.69 -5.69
N PHE A 98 -15.31 -1.82 -6.55
CA PHE A 98 -14.62 -2.20 -7.77
C PHE A 98 -13.22 -2.76 -7.45
N SER A 99 -12.43 -2.04 -6.65
CA SER A 99 -11.13 -2.53 -6.15
C SER A 99 -11.25 -3.88 -5.44
N ARG A 100 -12.27 -4.08 -4.59
CA ARG A 100 -12.57 -5.40 -3.98
C ARG A 100 -12.77 -6.52 -5.00
N SER A 101 -13.52 -6.23 -6.05
CA SER A 101 -13.83 -7.23 -7.07
C SER A 101 -12.57 -7.61 -7.85
N GLN A 102 -11.74 -6.63 -8.20
CA GLN A 102 -10.44 -6.86 -8.84
C GLN A 102 -9.49 -7.63 -7.94
N PHE A 103 -9.37 -7.26 -6.66
CA PHE A 103 -8.53 -7.97 -5.69
C PHE A 103 -8.90 -9.45 -5.60
N ARG A 104 -10.19 -9.79 -5.52
CA ARG A 104 -10.67 -11.18 -5.47
C ARG A 104 -10.34 -11.99 -6.71
N GLN A 105 -10.21 -11.34 -7.87
CA GLN A 105 -9.78 -11.99 -9.10
C GLN A 105 -8.25 -12.13 -9.12
N ALA A 106 -7.54 -11.05 -8.80
CA ALA A 106 -6.09 -10.99 -8.76
C ALA A 106 -5.49 -12.01 -7.80
N ILE A 107 -6.02 -12.14 -6.57
CA ILE A 107 -5.47 -13.06 -5.55
C ILE A 107 -5.54 -14.54 -5.96
N LYS A 108 -6.44 -14.90 -6.87
CA LYS A 108 -6.56 -16.27 -7.40
C LYS A 108 -5.51 -16.58 -8.47
N LEU A 109 -5.03 -15.55 -9.17
CA LEU A 109 -4.12 -15.67 -10.30
C LEU A 109 -2.69 -15.28 -9.94
N ALA A 110 -2.51 -14.45 -8.90
CA ALA A 110 -1.23 -13.94 -8.50
C ALA A 110 -0.26 -15.07 -8.14
N THR A 111 0.94 -14.99 -8.67
CA THR A 111 2.05 -15.90 -8.37
C THR A 111 2.89 -15.39 -7.22
N ALA A 112 2.87 -14.09 -6.97
CA ALA A 112 3.61 -13.44 -5.88
C ALA A 112 2.85 -12.20 -5.38
N ALA A 113 3.16 -11.78 -4.16
CA ALA A 113 2.69 -10.52 -3.60
C ALA A 113 3.87 -9.73 -3.05
N TYR A 114 3.79 -8.40 -3.15
CA TYR A 114 4.81 -7.49 -2.64
C TYR A 114 4.17 -6.34 -1.88
N LYS A 115 4.94 -5.71 -0.99
CA LYS A 115 4.53 -4.45 -0.34
C LYS A 115 5.57 -3.35 -0.52
N ILE A 116 5.06 -2.12 -0.49
CA ILE A 116 5.81 -0.87 -0.46
C ILE A 116 5.20 0.03 0.63
N PRO A 117 6.00 0.79 1.39
CA PRO A 117 5.48 1.79 2.32
C PRO A 117 4.51 2.77 1.63
N CYS A 118 3.34 2.97 2.23
CA CYS A 118 2.36 3.92 1.70
C CYS A 118 2.81 5.37 2.03
N PRO A 119 2.91 6.26 1.03
CA PRO A 119 3.15 7.68 1.29
C PRO A 119 2.02 8.30 2.13
N ARG A 120 2.37 9.20 3.07
CA ARG A 120 1.37 9.87 3.93
C ARG A 120 0.44 10.82 3.18
N HIS A 121 0.87 11.31 2.02
CA HIS A 121 0.13 12.30 1.25
C HIS A 121 -0.54 11.66 0.04
N GLU A 122 -1.84 11.91 -0.13
CA GLU A 122 -2.64 11.24 -1.15
C GLU A 122 -2.15 11.49 -2.58
N TYR A 123 -1.70 12.69 -2.91
CA TYR A 123 -1.16 12.99 -4.24
C TYR A 123 0.10 12.17 -4.56
N GLN A 124 0.93 11.86 -3.54
CA GLN A 124 2.10 11.00 -3.69
C GLN A 124 1.68 9.55 -3.85
N ARG A 125 0.65 9.12 -3.11
CA ARG A 125 0.05 7.78 -3.22
C ARG A 125 -0.47 7.52 -4.63
N VAL A 126 -1.27 8.43 -5.18
CA VAL A 126 -1.83 8.33 -6.54
C VAL A 126 -0.72 8.28 -7.60
N GLY A 127 0.29 9.16 -7.47
CA GLY A 127 1.43 9.17 -8.38
C GLY A 127 2.25 7.87 -8.33
N LEU A 128 2.49 7.37 -7.11
CA LEU A 128 3.18 6.09 -6.89
C LEU A 128 2.39 4.93 -7.50
N ILE A 129 1.10 4.78 -7.19
CA ILE A 129 0.25 3.70 -7.74
C ILE A 129 0.26 3.76 -9.27
N SER A 130 0.10 4.94 -9.86
CA SER A 130 0.12 5.12 -11.32
C SER A 130 1.46 4.65 -11.93
N ASP A 131 2.57 5.01 -11.29
CA ASP A 131 3.90 4.63 -11.75
C ASP A 131 4.17 3.12 -11.59
N LEU A 132 3.69 2.52 -10.50
CA LEU A 132 3.81 1.08 -10.25
C LEU A 132 3.00 0.26 -11.26
N LEU A 133 1.78 0.70 -11.59
CA LEU A 133 0.92 0.06 -12.60
C LEU A 133 1.56 0.02 -13.99
N ALA A 134 2.27 1.09 -14.36
CA ALA A 134 3.02 1.17 -15.62
C ALA A 134 4.37 0.42 -15.57
N GLY A 135 4.74 -0.10 -14.41
CA GLY A 135 6.02 -0.74 -14.14
C GLY A 135 6.01 -2.26 -14.22
N HIS A 136 7.11 -2.86 -13.80
CA HIS A 136 7.29 -4.30 -13.71
C HIS A 136 8.32 -4.67 -12.63
N LEU A 137 8.25 -5.92 -12.17
CA LEU A 137 9.24 -6.49 -11.28
C LEU A 137 10.57 -6.64 -12.04
N ASN A 138 11.65 -6.11 -11.49
CA ASN A 138 13.01 -6.31 -11.99
C ASN A 138 13.69 -7.39 -11.14
N PRO A 139 13.89 -8.61 -11.67
CA PRO A 139 14.41 -9.74 -10.91
C PRO A 139 15.92 -9.62 -10.59
N LYS A 140 16.59 -8.53 -10.99
CA LYS A 140 17.95 -8.24 -10.54
C LYS A 140 17.91 -7.85 -9.05
N SER A 141 17.79 -8.85 -8.17
CA SER A 141 18.15 -8.69 -6.76
C SER A 141 19.64 -8.37 -6.73
N PHE A 142 19.98 -7.19 -6.21
CA PHE A 142 21.34 -6.96 -5.74
C PHE A 142 21.50 -7.83 -4.49
N ALA A 143 22.12 -9.00 -4.67
CA ALA A 143 22.74 -9.70 -3.55
C ALA A 143 23.82 -8.76 -3.01
N ALA A 144 23.60 -8.20 -1.83
CA ALA A 144 24.62 -7.50 -1.06
C ALA A 144 25.50 -8.52 -0.32
#